data_AF-A0A936G885-F1
#
_entry.id   AF-A0A936G885-F1
#
_cell.length_a   1.000
_cell.length_b   1.000
_cell.length_c   1.000
_cell.angle_alpha   90.00
_cell.angle_beta   90.00
_cell.angle_gamma   90.00
#
_symmetry.space_group_name_H-M   'P 1'
#
loop_
_entity.id
_entity.type
_entity.pdbx_description
1 polymer ?
#
loop_
_entity_poly.entity_id
_entity_poly.type
_entity_poly.pdbx_seq_one_letter_code
_entity_poly.pdbx_strand_id
1 'polypeptide(L)' 'MPTTSEKHLGRVRAVCTTLPESTEKLSHGEPIFFVGKKVYAMFANNHHNDGHIAVWLPVS' A
#
# COMPACT_ATOMS: atom_id res chain seq x y z
N MET A 1 20.23 1.83 4.61
CA MET A 1 19.18 2.50 5.41
C MET A 1 17.91 2.50 4.58
N PRO A 2 16.74 2.09 5.11
CA PRO A 2 15.50 2.14 4.34
C PRO A 2 15.17 3.58 3.95
N THR A 3 14.73 3.76 2.72
CA THR A 3 14.20 5.01 2.18
C THR A 3 13.00 5.48 2.99
N THR A 4 12.68 6.76 2.91
CA THR A 4 11.45 7.32 3.51
C THR A 4 10.22 6.55 3.01
N SER A 5 10.16 6.21 1.72
CA SER A 5 9.08 5.41 1.13
C SER A 5 8.93 4.04 1.80
N GLU A 6 10.03 3.28 1.97
CA GLU A 6 10.01 1.97 2.63
C GLU A 6 9.57 2.06 4.10
N LYS A 7 9.97 3.11 4.83
CA LYS A 7 9.52 3.35 6.20
C LYS A 7 8.01 3.62 6.26
N HIS A 8 7.48 4.42 5.33
CA HIS A 8 6.04 4.68 5.26
C HIS A 8 5.24 3.44 4.86
N LEU A 9 5.73 2.67 3.89
CA LEU A 9 5.13 1.39 3.52
C LEU A 9 5.06 0.42 4.71
N GLY A 10 6.12 0.35 5.53
CA GLY A 10 6.12 -0.45 6.76
C GLY A 10 4.99 -0.07 7.73
N ARG A 11 4.70 1.24 7.86
CA ARG A 11 3.58 1.73 8.69
C ARG A 11 2.23 1.37 8.10
N VAL A 12 2.06 1.48 6.78
CA VAL A 12 0.82 1.07 6.09
C VAL A 12 0.59 -0.42 6.28
N ARG A 13 1.62 -1.25 6.08
CA ARG A 13 1.54 -2.71 6.34
C ARG A 13 1.09 -3.02 7.76
N ALA A 14 1.67 -2.37 8.76
CA ALA A 14 1.31 -2.58 10.16
C ALA A 14 -0.18 -2.27 10.44
N VAL A 15 -0.72 -1.22 9.82
CA VAL A 15 -2.17 -0.88 9.91
C VAL A 15 -3.01 -1.91 9.15
N CYS A 16 -2.66 -2.21 7.90
CA CYS A 16 -3.39 -3.16 7.06
C CYS A 16 -3.49 -4.56 7.69
N THR A 17 -2.45 -5.02 8.40
CA THR A 17 -2.45 -6.33 9.08
C THR A 17 -3.42 -6.43 10.25
N THR A 18 -3.98 -5.32 10.75
CA THR A 18 -5.00 -5.36 11.81
C THR A 18 -6.39 -5.73 11.28
N LEU A 19 -6.60 -5.62 9.97
CA LEU A 19 -7.87 -5.98 9.34
C LEU A 19 -7.88 -7.50 9.07
N PRO A 20 -8.88 -8.26 9.58
CA PRO A 20 -8.96 -9.69 9.33
C PRO A 20 -8.96 -10.02 7.84
N GLU A 21 -8.27 -11.10 7.47
CA GLU A 21 -8.15 -11.58 6.09
C GLU A 21 -7.49 -10.58 5.12
N SER A 22 -6.82 -9.55 5.64
CA SER A 22 -6.04 -8.64 4.82
C SER A 22 -4.88 -9.36 4.15
N THR A 23 -4.75 -9.18 2.84
CA THR A 23 -3.62 -9.70 2.04
C THR A 23 -2.98 -8.57 1.25
N GLU A 24 -1.69 -8.71 0.96
CA GLU A 24 -0.92 -7.78 0.13
C GLU A 24 -0.50 -8.48 -1.16
N LYS A 25 -0.61 -7.78 -2.29
CA LYS A 25 -0.05 -8.20 -3.58
C LYS A 25 0.58 -7.01 -4.28
N LEU A 26 1.72 -7.22 -4.93
CA LEU A 26 2.29 -6.24 -5.84
C LEU A 26 1.52 -6.22 -7.17
N SER A 27 1.15 -5.03 -7.63
CA SER A 27 0.62 -4.78 -8.97
C SER A 27 1.38 -3.60 -9.58
N HIS A 28 1.97 -3.80 -10.76
CA HIS A 28 2.78 -2.77 -11.44
C HIS A 28 3.84 -2.10 -10.54
N GLY A 29 4.45 -2.86 -9.61
CA GLY A 29 5.48 -2.35 -8.70
C GLY A 29 4.97 -1.68 -7.42
N GLU A 30 3.65 -1.59 -7.24
CA GLU A 30 3.02 -0.93 -6.10
C GLU A 30 2.30 -1.95 -5.19
N PRO A 31 2.42 -1.82 -3.86
CA PRO A 31 1.68 -2.64 -2.91
C PRO A 31 0.18 -2.35 -2.93
N ILE A 32 -0.62 -3.38 -3.16
CA ILE A 32 -2.08 -3.31 -3.11
C ILE A 32 -2.61 -4.25 -2.03
N PHE A 33 -3.54 -3.74 -1.23
CA PHE A 33 -4.12 -4.44 -0.09
C PHE A 33 -5.57 -4.84 -0.33
N PHE A 34 -5.90 -6.07 0.03
CA PHE A 34 -7.18 -6.71 -0.26
C PHE A 34 -7.82 -7.31 0.97
N VAL A 35 -9.15 -7.34 1.00
CA VAL A 35 -9.93 -8.30 1.81
C VAL A 35 -10.67 -9.21 0.84
N GLY A 36 -10.32 -10.50 0.83
CA GLY A 36 -10.75 -11.44 -0.20
C GLY A 36 -10.36 -10.96 -1.60
N LYS A 37 -11.35 -10.60 -2.43
CA LYS A 37 -11.13 -10.12 -3.81
C LYS A 37 -11.27 -8.61 -3.98
N LYS A 38 -11.54 -7.87 -2.90
CA LYS A 38 -11.78 -6.42 -2.96
C LYS A 38 -10.54 -5.66 -2.52
N VAL A 39 -10.12 -4.68 -3.33
CA VAL A 39 -9.11 -3.70 -2.93
C VAL A 39 -9.73 -2.76 -1.90
N TYR A 40 -9.00 -2.46 -0.83
CA TYR A 40 -9.40 -1.41 0.12
C TYR A 40 -8.32 -0.33 0.32
N ALA A 41 -7.07 -0.61 -0.05
CA ALA A 41 -5.99 0.37 -0.03
C ALA A 41 -4.90 0.02 -1.06
N MET A 42 -4.20 1.02 -1.54
CA MET A 42 -3.01 0.90 -2.38
C MET A 42 -1.96 1.90 -1.89
N PHE A 43 -0.68 1.53 -1.91
CA PHE A 43 0.41 2.43 -1.56
C PHE A 43 1.15 2.89 -2.81
N ALA A 44 0.99 4.16 -3.18
CA ALA A 44 1.80 4.79 -4.21
C ALA A 44 3.19 5.07 -3.63
N ASN A 45 4.21 4.39 -4.13
CA ASN A 45 5.55 4.34 -3.52
C ASN A 45 6.58 5.22 -4.23
N ASN A 46 6.13 6.19 -5.04
CA ASN A 46 6.95 7.00 -5.96
C ASN A 46 7.68 6.15 -7.03
N HIS A 47 7.15 4.99 -7.39
CA HIS A 47 7.71 4.11 -8.43
C HIS A 47 7.92 4.85 -9.77
N HIS A 48 7.04 5.79 -10.10
CA HIS A 48 7.10 6.59 -11.32
C HIS A 48 8.02 7.82 -11.23
N ASN A 49 8.69 8.07 -10.10
CA ASN A 49 9.51 9.26 -9.85
C ASN A 49 8.75 10.59 -10.04
N ASP A 50 7.47 10.62 -9.66
CA ASP A 50 6.62 11.82 -9.69
C ASP A 50 6.76 12.70 -8.43
N GLY A 51 7.57 12.25 -7.45
CA GLY A 51 7.88 12.98 -6.22
C GLY A 51 6.92 12.71 -5.07
N HIS A 52 5.92 11.85 -5.24
CA HIS A 52 4.87 11.65 -4.25
C HIS A 52 4.82 10.24 -3.70
N ILE A 53 4.43 10.13 -2.43
CA ILE A 53 3.95 8.88 -1.85
C ILE A 53 2.55 9.11 -1.31
N ALA A 54 1.69 8.10 -1.39
CA ALA A 54 0.31 8.21 -0.94
C ALA A 54 -0.28 6.86 -0.55
N VAL A 55 -1.37 6.92 0.22
CA VAL A 55 -2.31 5.80 0.35
C VAL A 55 -3.55 6.17 -0.45
N TRP A 56 -3.87 5.39 -1.46
CA TRP A 56 -5.09 5.56 -2.24
C TRP A 56 -6.17 4.64 -1.69
N LEU A 57 -7.35 5.20 -1.45
CA LEU A 57 -8.53 4.49 -1.01
C LEU A 57 -9.54 4.52 -2.15
N PRO A 58 -10.15 3.39 -2.53
CA PRO A 58 -11.23 3.39 -3.50
C PRO A 58 -12.40 4.19 -2.94
N VAL A 59 -13.01 5.03 -3.77
CA VAL A 59 -14.25 5.72 -3.44
C VAL A 59 -15.40 4.76 -3.71
N SER A 60 -16.29 4.58 -2.73
CA SER A 60 -17.49 3.73 -2.82
C SER A 60 -18.68 4.48 -3.41
#